data_AF-A0A1F9CWC6-F1
#
_entry.id   AF-A0A1F9CWC6-F1
#
_cell.length_a   1.000
_cell.length_b   1.000
_cell.length_c   1.000
_cell.angle_alpha   90.00
_cell.angle_beta   90.00
_cell.angle_gamma   90.00
#
_symmetry.space_group_name_H-M   'P 1'
#
loop_
_entity.id
_entity.type
_entity.pdbx_description
1 polymer ?
#
loop_
_entity_poly.entity_id
_entity_poly.type
_entity_poly.pdbx_seq_one_letter_code
_entity_poly.pdbx_strand_id
1 'polypeptide(L)'
;MIIGTLFLILFGLFFKFSSQGIYMRSIAHNQRAALSLGVHVKRVFVLSWAIAALVAGMSGMVLGIINGVNVHDLSAIGLKVFPVVILGGLDSMDGAIIGGIIIGLLETFTGGYISP
;
A
#
# COMPACT_ATOMS: atom_id res chain seq x y z
N MET A 1 15.42 -5.65 -3.38
CA MET A 1 14.43 -5.91 -4.45
C MET A 1 13.68 -7.22 -4.28
N ILE A 2 14.35 -8.38 -4.19
CA ILE A 2 13.68 -9.71 -4.13
C ILE A 2 12.67 -9.84 -2.97
N ILE A 3 13.02 -9.36 -1.78
CA ILE A 3 12.14 -9.39 -0.59
C ILE A 3 10.89 -8.51 -0.77
N GLY A 4 11.04 -7.32 -1.38
CA GLY A 4 9.93 -6.41 -1.64
C GLY A 4 8.97 -6.94 -2.70
N THR A 5 9.51 -7.55 -3.77
CA THR A 5 8.72 -8.21 -4.81
C THR A 5 7.97 -9.42 -4.27
N LEU A 6 8.62 -10.25 -3.45
CA LEU A 6 7.99 -11.41 -2.82
C LEU A 6 6.86 -10.99 -1.86
N PHE A 7 7.08 -9.92 -1.09
CA PHE A 7 6.07 -9.37 -0.18
C PHE A 7 4.86 -8.81 -0.95
N LEU A 8 5.08 -8.04 -2.02
CA LEU A 8 4.02 -7.52 -2.88
C LEU A 8 3.20 -8.64 -3.54
N ILE A 9 3.86 -9.72 -3.99
CA ILE A 9 3.17 -10.88 -4.60
C ILE A 9 2.35 -11.64 -3.56
N LEU A 10 2.91 -11.89 -2.38
CA LEU A 10 2.24 -12.63 -1.30
C LEU A 10 1.02 -11.85 -0.78
N PHE A 11 1.18 -10.54 -0.63
CA PHE A 11 0.11 -9.64 -0.19
C PHE A 11 -0.95 -9.43 -1.27
N GLY A 12 -0.51 -9.36 -2.53
CA GLY A 12 -1.36 -9.33 -3.72
C GLY A 12 -2.26 -10.56 -3.83
N LEU A 13 -1.68 -11.74 -3.64
CA LEU A 13 -2.41 -13.01 -3.61
C LEU A 13 -3.37 -13.08 -2.43
N PHE A 14 -2.99 -12.58 -1.25
CA PHE A 14 -3.87 -12.53 -0.08
C PHE A 14 -5.12 -11.68 -0.33
N PHE A 15 -4.97 -10.49 -0.92
CA PHE A 15 -6.11 -9.62 -1.25
C PHE A 15 -6.98 -10.14 -2.41
N LYS A 16 -6.39 -10.87 -3.35
CA LYS A 16 -7.09 -11.39 -4.52
C LYS A 16 -7.84 -12.70 -4.24
N PHE A 17 -7.32 -13.58 -3.39
CA PHE A 17 -7.92 -14.88 -3.08
C PHE A 17 -8.61 -14.98 -1.72
N SER A 18 -8.37 -14.06 -0.76
CA SER A 18 -9.04 -14.15 0.54
C SER A 18 -10.50 -13.72 0.42
N SER A 19 -11.40 -14.56 0.96
CA SER A 19 -12.82 -14.28 1.13
C SER A 19 -13.06 -12.90 1.77
N GLN A 20 -12.16 -12.46 2.65
CA GLN A 20 -12.21 -11.15 3.31
C GLN A 20 -11.93 -9.96 2.38
N GLY A 21 -11.09 -10.13 1.35
CA GLY A 21 -10.85 -9.10 0.33
C GLY A 21 -12.08 -8.84 -0.56
N ILE A 22 -12.91 -9.86 -0.79
CA ILE A 22 -14.17 -9.73 -1.54
C ILE A 22 -15.20 -8.96 -0.70
N TYR A 23 -15.29 -9.23 0.61
CA TYR A 23 -16.15 -8.46 1.52
C TYR A 23 -15.72 -6.99 1.65
N MET A 24 -14.42 -6.69 1.59
CA MET A 24 -13.93 -5.31 1.58
C MET A 24 -14.33 -4.55 0.32
N ARG A 25 -14.23 -5.19 -0.86
CA ARG A 25 -14.64 -4.57 -2.13
C ARG A 25 -16.16 -4.35 -2.23
N SER A 26 -16.97 -5.23 -1.64
CA SER A 26 -18.44 -5.07 -1.65
C SER A 26 -18.91 -3.94 -0.73
N ILE A 27 -18.26 -3.72 0.42
CA ILE A 27 -18.53 -2.57 1.29
C ILE A 27 -18.13 -1.25 0.63
N ALA A 28 -17.00 -1.23 -0.10
CA ALA A 28 -16.51 -0.04 -0.81
C ALA A 28 -17.51 0.46 -1.87
N HIS A 29 -18.26 -0.44 -2.52
CA HIS A 29 -19.28 -0.06 -3.50
C HIS A 29 -20.58 0.42 -2.86
N ASN A 30 -21.09 -0.29 -1.84
CA ASN A 30 -22.32 0.12 -1.16
C ASN A 30 -22.44 -0.48 0.25
N GLN A 31 -22.01 0.30 1.24
CA GLN A 31 -22.04 -0.08 2.65
C GLN A 31 -23.46 -0.39 3.16
N ARG A 32 -24.50 0.29 2.65
CA ARG A 32 -25.89 0.02 3.07
C ARG A 32 -26.40 -1.31 2.52
N ALA A 33 -26.03 -1.67 1.30
CA ALA A 33 -26.39 -2.97 0.71
C ALA A 33 -25.68 -4.14 1.41
N ALA A 34 -24.41 -3.96 1.80
CA ALA A 34 -23.64 -4.96 2.53
C ALA A 34 -24.23 -5.26 3.93
N LEU A 35 -24.77 -4.25 4.61
CA LEU A 35 -25.49 -4.41 5.89
C LEU A 35 -26.76 -5.26 5.73
N SER A 36 -27.51 -5.04 4.64
CA SER A 36 -28.72 -5.83 4.34
C SER A 36 -28.43 -7.30 4.01
N LEU A 37 -27.20 -7.63 3.62
CA LEU A 37 -26.73 -9.00 3.38
C LEU A 37 -26.18 -9.70 4.64
N GLY A 38 -26.30 -9.06 5.83
CA GLY A 38 -25.83 -9.63 7.10
C GLY A 38 -24.30 -9.58 7.29
N VAL A 39 -23.58 -8.80 6.47
CA VAL A 39 -22.13 -8.64 6.60
C VAL A 39 -21.82 -7.76 7.81
N HIS A 40 -20.97 -8.27 8.71
CA HIS A 40 -20.51 -7.54 9.89
C HIS A 40 -19.49 -6.47 9.48
N VAL A 41 -19.96 -5.31 9.00
CA VAL A 41 -19.13 -4.19 8.51
C VAL A 41 -18.03 -3.80 9.50
N LYS A 42 -18.34 -3.77 10.80
CA LYS A 42 -17.37 -3.44 11.85
C LYS A 42 -16.19 -4.41 11.89
N ARG A 43 -16.43 -5.71 11.71
CA ARG A 43 -15.37 -6.73 11.69
C ARG A 43 -14.49 -6.58 10.45
N VAL A 44 -15.10 -6.30 9.30
CA VAL A 44 -14.36 -6.06 8.05
C VAL A 44 -13.52 -4.78 8.14
N PHE A 45 -14.02 -3.72 8.77
CA PHE A 45 -13.29 -2.46 8.95
C PHE A 45 -12.11 -2.60 9.92
N VAL A 46 -12.28 -3.33 11.03
CA VAL A 46 -11.16 -3.62 11.94
C VAL A 46 -10.09 -4.43 11.23
N LEU A 47 -10.51 -5.39 10.41
CA LEU A 47 -9.60 -6.27 9.71
C LEU A 47 -8.86 -5.56 8.57
N SER A 48 -9.52 -4.63 7.86
CA SER A 48 -8.86 -3.76 6.88
C SER A 48 -7.79 -2.88 7.53
N TRP A 49 -8.10 -2.28 8.67
CA TRP A 49 -7.16 -1.47 9.45
C TRP A 49 -6.00 -2.29 10.01
N ALA A 50 -6.26 -3.48 10.53
CA ALA A 50 -5.21 -4.37 11.04
C ALA A 50 -4.22 -4.77 9.95
N ILE A 51 -4.74 -5.09 8.76
CA ILE A 51 -3.95 -5.41 7.57
C ILE A 51 -3.13 -4.20 7.11
N ALA A 52 -3.74 -3.01 7.04
CA ALA A 52 -3.05 -1.78 6.67
C ALA A 52 -1.90 -1.45 7.65
N ALA A 53 -2.14 -1.57 8.96
CA ALA A 53 -1.15 -1.36 9.99
C ALA A 53 0.01 -2.35 9.90
N LEU A 54 -0.27 -3.63 9.63
CA LEU A 54 0.76 -4.66 9.42
C LEU A 54 1.67 -4.32 8.25
N VAL A 55 1.11 -3.93 7.10
CA VAL A 55 1.90 -3.55 5.92
C VAL A 55 2.70 -2.29 6.16
N ALA A 56 2.07 -1.26 6.74
CA ALA A 56 2.74 0.00 7.04
C ALA A 56 3.92 -0.24 8.01
N GLY A 57 3.73 -1.07 9.03
CA GLY A 57 4.78 -1.46 9.97
C GLY A 57 5.91 -2.24 9.32
N MET A 58 5.61 -3.24 8.49
CA MET A 58 6.63 -4.00 7.76
C MET A 58 7.41 -3.12 6.78
N SER A 59 6.73 -2.27 6.02
CA SER A 59 7.35 -1.31 5.10
C SER A 59 8.26 -0.33 5.85
N GLY A 60 7.79 0.23 6.96
CA GLY A 60 8.55 1.14 7.81
C GLY A 60 9.80 0.49 8.42
N MET A 61 9.71 -0.76 8.88
CA MET A 61 10.87 -1.51 9.38
C MET A 61 11.92 -1.71 8.30
N VAL A 62 11.51 -2.09 7.07
CA VAL A 62 12.43 -2.26 5.94
C VAL A 62 13.12 -0.94 5.59
N LEU A 63 12.37 0.17 5.54
CA LEU A 63 12.94 1.49 5.30
C LEU A 63 13.95 1.91 6.39
N GLY A 64 13.62 1.66 7.66
CA GLY A 64 14.49 1.98 8.79
C GLY A 64 15.80 1.17 8.79
N ILE A 65 15.75 -0.09 8.36
CA ILE A 65 16.94 -0.94 8.24
C ILE A 65 17.84 -0.47 7.09
N ILE A 66 17.27 -0.05 5.95
CA ILE A 66 18.05 0.30 4.76
C ILE A 66 18.68 1.70 4.86
N ASN A 67 17.90 2.71 5.26
CA ASN A 67 18.35 4.11 5.23
C ASN A 67 18.85 4.63 6.59
N GLY A 68 18.66 3.88 7.67
CA GLY A 68 18.80 4.41 9.02
C GLY A 68 17.67 5.39 9.36
N VAL A 69 17.38 5.55 10.65
CA VAL A 69 16.31 6.47 11.09
C VAL A 69 16.88 7.88 11.16
N ASN A 70 16.71 8.65 10.08
CA ASN A 70 17.07 10.07 10.05
C ASN A 70 15.81 10.94 10.02
N VAL A 71 15.60 11.72 11.07
CA VAL A 71 14.35 12.46 11.30
C VAL A 71 14.13 13.55 10.24
N HIS A 72 15.21 14.09 9.67
CA HIS A 72 15.14 15.10 8.61
C HIS A 72 14.59 14.54 7.30
N ASP A 73 15.01 13.34 6.89
CA ASP A 73 14.59 12.73 5.62
C ASP A 73 13.22 12.05 5.70
N LEU A 74 12.77 11.71 6.91
CA LEU A 74 11.50 11.01 7.11
C LEU A 74 10.29 11.81 6.59
N SER A 75 10.33 13.14 6.73
CA SER A 75 9.29 14.03 6.23
C SER A 75 9.23 14.03 4.69
N ALA A 76 10.39 14.03 4.03
CA ALA A 76 10.49 13.96 2.58
C ALA A 76 10.01 12.61 2.03
N ILE A 77 10.29 11.51 2.72
CA ILE A 77 9.79 10.18 2.35
C ILE A 77 8.25 10.14 2.39
N GLY A 78 7.64 10.69 3.45
CA GLY A 78 6.17 10.75 3.56
C GLY A 78 5.53 11.57 2.43
N LEU A 79 6.14 12.69 2.08
CA LEU A 79 5.66 13.53 0.97
C LEU A 79 5.76 12.84 -0.39
N LYS A 80 6.77 11.99 -0.61
CA LYS A 80 6.94 11.22 -1.86
C LYS A 80 5.84 10.18 -2.10
N VAL A 81 5.13 9.75 -1.06
CA VAL A 81 4.03 8.78 -1.20
C VAL A 81 2.79 9.40 -1.86
N PHE A 82 2.56 10.71 -1.73
CA PHE A 82 1.38 11.35 -2.31
C PHE A 82 1.33 11.24 -3.84
N PRO A 83 2.39 11.57 -4.61
CA PRO A 83 2.41 11.38 -6.06
C PRO A 83 2.13 9.93 -6.48
N VAL A 84 2.68 8.95 -5.76
CA VAL A 84 2.48 7.52 -6.02
C VAL A 84 1.01 7.15 -5.94
N VAL A 85 0.34 7.59 -4.87
CA VAL A 85 -1.06 7.25 -4.58
C VAL A 85 -2.01 8.01 -5.50
N ILE A 86 -1.70 9.27 -5.85
CA ILE A 86 -2.49 10.05 -6.81
C ILE A 86 -2.42 9.41 -8.20
N LEU A 87 -1.23 8.96 -8.63
CA LEU A 87 -1.04 8.34 -9.94
C LEU A 87 -1.64 6.92 -10.00
N GLY A 88 -1.52 6.15 -8.90
CA GLY A 88 -2.04 4.79 -8.81
C GLY A 88 -3.53 4.69 -8.47
N GLY A 89 -4.11 5.73 -7.85
CA GLY A 89 -5.48 5.73 -7.34
C GLY A 89 -5.61 5.13 -5.94
N LEU A 90 -6.41 5.77 -5.09
CA LEU A 90 -6.65 5.35 -3.69
C LEU A 90 -7.44 4.05 -3.56
N ASP A 91 -8.32 3.80 -4.52
CA ASP A 91 -9.27 2.67 -4.49
C ASP A 91 -8.77 1.44 -5.26
N SER A 92 -7.67 1.57 -6.02
CA SER A 92 -7.14 0.52 -6.90
C SER A 92 -5.79 0.00 -6.40
N MET A 93 -5.79 -1.25 -5.93
CA MET A 93 -4.55 -1.90 -5.49
C MET A 93 -3.57 -2.12 -6.65
N ASP A 94 -4.08 -2.53 -7.82
CA ASP A 94 -3.24 -2.76 -9.00
C ASP A 94 -2.62 -1.46 -9.52
N GLY A 95 -3.39 -0.36 -9.46
CA GLY A 95 -2.91 0.97 -9.83
C GLY A 95 -1.83 1.49 -8.86
N ALA A 96 -1.98 1.28 -7.55
CA ALA A 96 -0.97 1.64 -6.55
C ALA A 96 0.37 0.92 -6.78
N ILE A 97 0.35 -0.35 -7.19
CA ILE A 97 1.57 -1.11 -7.51
C ILE A 97 2.28 -0.51 -8.73
N ILE A 98 1.54 -0.24 -9.80
CA ILE A 98 2.09 0.35 -11.03
C ILE A 98 2.65 1.75 -10.75
N GLY A 99 1.90 2.58 -10.00
CA GLY A 99 2.33 3.92 -9.63
C GLY A 99 3.60 3.93 -8.79
N GLY A 100 3.74 2.98 -7.86
CA GLY A 100 4.94 2.84 -7.04
C GLY A 100 6.17 2.47 -7.86
N ILE A 101 6.01 1.59 -8.85
CA ILE A 101 7.11 1.19 -9.76
C ILE A 101 7.54 2.38 -10.62
N ILE A 102 6.59 3.13 -11.20
CA ILE A 102 6.87 4.29 -12.05
C ILE A 102 7.64 5.36 -11.27
N ILE A 103 7.17 5.75 -10.08
CA ILE A 103 7.82 6.76 -9.26
C ILE A 103 9.19 6.28 -8.78
N GLY A 104 9.33 5.01 -8.36
CA GLY A 104 10.61 4.45 -7.94
C GLY A 104 11.65 4.41 -9.07
N LEU A 105 11.23 4.11 -10.30
CA LEU A 105 12.08 4.20 -11.50
C LEU A 105 12.49 5.65 -11.74
N LEU A 106 11.55 6.59 -11.72
CA LEU A 106 11.83 8.02 -11.87
C LEU A 106 12.84 8.51 -10.82
N GLU A 107 12.68 8.12 -9.56
CA GLU A 107 13.64 8.45 -8.50
C GLU A 107 15.05 7.91 -8.79
N THR A 108 15.13 6.67 -9.30
CA THR A 108 16.42 6.04 -9.64
C THR A 108 17.09 6.78 -10.81
N PHE A 109 16.33 7.14 -11.84
CA PHE A 109 16.86 7.91 -12.98
C PHE A 109 17.25 9.33 -12.55
N THR A 110 16.38 10.05 -11.84
CA THR A 110 16.65 11.42 -11.37
C THR A 110 17.82 11.46 -10.39
N GLY A 111 17.92 10.50 -9.46
CA GLY A 111 19.05 10.37 -8.55
C GLY A 111 20.37 10.12 -9.27
N GLY A 112 20.37 9.26 -10.30
CA GLY A 112 21.55 8.95 -11.11
C GLY A 112 22.01 10.06 -12.07
N TYR A 113 21.15 11.01 -12.43
CA TYR A 113 21.49 12.12 -13.34
C TYR A 113 21.73 13.47 -12.65
N ILE A 114 21.21 13.68 -11.43
CA ILE A 114 21.27 14.99 -10.73
C ILE A 114 22.30 15.01 -9.59
N SER A 115 22.85 13.86 -9.18
CA SER A 115 24.03 13.83 -8.31
C SER A 115 25.30 13.60 -9.14
N PRO A 116 26.30 14.52 -9.09
CA PRO A 116 27.62 14.27 -9.68
C PRO A 116 28.39 13.17 -8.92
#